data_AF-A0A4Y2BS49-F1
#
_entry.id   AF-A0A4Y2BS49-F1
#
_cell.length_a   1.000
_cell.length_b   1.000
_cell.length_c   1.000
_cell.angle_alpha   90.00
_cell.angle_beta   90.00
_cell.angle_gamma   90.00
#
_symmetry.space_group_name_H-M   'P 1'
#
loop_
_entity.id
_entity.type
_entity.pdbx_description
1 polymer ?
#
loop_
_entity_poly.entity_id
_entity_poly.type
_entity_poly.pdbx_seq_one_letter_code
_entity_poly.pdbx_strand_id
1 'polypeptide(L)'
;MHIIPKLVYPPLSHSSEKVREIAEKTLDDFPKLVLYAENEEGSSILLKLIKESYCKELLLLFKEKQDLYVLKVWKAVVNGLGKALHRNLPTITPFFQLIEKGFKSQDDEICKTAFISWKSLISNFAMDDAVLNDSKKLRFVLKPFRNLSKFSELISFAVCETWWHLAWSLSHNLSSRFDEVLMPLLEFTFGKNTKSKCFVILKLH
;
A
#
# COMPACT_ATOMS: atom_id res chain seq x y z
N MET A 1 -20.09 30.95 -11.24
CA MET A 1 -20.56 30.07 -10.15
C MET A 1 -20.28 28.63 -10.60
N HIS A 2 -19.05 28.17 -10.40
CA HIS A 2 -18.67 26.81 -10.80
C HIS A 2 -19.18 25.85 -9.73
N ILE A 3 -20.21 25.08 -10.11
CA ILE A 3 -20.65 23.93 -9.33
C ILE A 3 -19.53 22.90 -9.47
N ILE A 4 -18.56 22.93 -8.56
CA ILE A 4 -17.63 21.82 -8.37
C ILE A 4 -18.53 20.63 -8.07
N PRO A 5 -18.57 19.57 -8.90
CA PRO A 5 -19.32 18.38 -8.55
C PRO A 5 -18.74 17.93 -7.21
N LYS A 6 -19.54 18.04 -6.14
CA LYS A 6 -19.24 17.44 -4.84
C LYS A 6 -18.71 16.06 -5.15
N LEU A 7 -17.41 15.84 -4.96
CA LEU A 7 -16.78 14.54 -5.08
C LEU A 7 -17.70 13.60 -4.31
N VAL A 8 -18.48 12.77 -5.02
CA VAL A 8 -19.46 11.87 -4.41
C VAL A 8 -18.60 10.81 -3.76
N TYR A 9 -18.22 11.11 -2.52
CA TYR A 9 -17.39 10.26 -1.71
C TYR A 9 -18.15 8.95 -1.52
N PRO A 10 -17.65 7.81 -2.03
CA PRO A 10 -18.23 6.54 -1.65
C PRO A 10 -18.12 6.48 -0.13
N PRO A 11 -19.18 6.13 0.61
CA PRO A 11 -19.11 6.05 2.07
C PRO A 11 -18.26 4.84 2.47
N LEU A 12 -16.93 4.99 2.36
CA LEU A 12 -15.96 3.89 2.47
C LEU A 12 -15.86 3.36 3.90
N SER A 13 -16.45 4.05 4.88
CA SER A 13 -16.45 3.68 6.29
C SER A 13 -17.83 3.34 6.84
N HIS A 14 -18.85 3.18 5.98
CA HIS A 14 -20.22 3.01 6.47
C HIS A 14 -20.38 1.72 7.29
N SER A 15 -21.20 1.80 8.34
CA SER A 15 -21.60 0.64 9.16
C SER A 15 -22.41 -0.42 8.39
N SER A 16 -23.00 -0.07 7.25
CA SER A 16 -23.87 -0.96 6.47
C SER A 16 -23.05 -1.72 5.45
N GLU A 17 -23.08 -3.06 5.53
CA GLU A 17 -22.36 -3.94 4.61
C GLU A 17 -22.77 -3.72 3.15
N LYS A 18 -24.08 -3.58 2.87
CA LYS A 18 -24.60 -3.28 1.52
C LYS A 18 -24.00 -1.99 0.94
N VAL A 19 -23.79 -0.99 1.79
CA VAL A 19 -23.20 0.28 1.38
C VAL A 19 -21.71 0.12 1.12
N ARG A 20 -21.00 -0.67 1.94
CA ARG A 20 -19.59 -1.01 1.70
C ARG A 20 -19.39 -1.83 0.42
N GLU A 21 -20.26 -2.78 0.11
CA GLU A 21 -20.20 -3.54 -1.15
C GLU A 21 -20.35 -2.64 -2.39
N ILE A 22 -21.24 -1.64 -2.34
CA ILE A 22 -21.40 -0.66 -3.43
C ILE A 22 -20.16 0.22 -3.51
N ALA A 23 -19.63 0.66 -2.37
CA ALA A 23 -18.43 1.48 -2.31
C ALA A 23 -17.19 0.70 -2.79
N GLU A 24 -17.13 -0.62 -2.54
CA GLU A 24 -16.07 -1.50 -3.02
C GLU A 24 -16.09 -1.62 -4.55
N LYS A 25 -17.29 -1.70 -5.16
CA LYS A 25 -17.43 -1.74 -6.63
C LYS A 25 -16.94 -0.47 -7.33
N THR A 26 -16.96 0.67 -6.65
CA THR A 26 -16.50 1.95 -7.19
C THR A 26 -15.07 2.30 -6.78
N LEU A 27 -14.43 1.45 -5.97
CA LEU A 27 -13.15 1.72 -5.36
C LEU A 27 -12.00 1.71 -6.36
N ASP A 28 -12.08 0.91 -7.41
CA ASP A 28 -11.07 0.87 -8.48
C ASP A 28 -11.11 2.13 -9.36
N ASP A 29 -12.27 2.79 -9.47
CA ASP A 29 -12.43 4.04 -10.21
C ASP A 29 -12.20 5.27 -9.33
N PHE A 30 -12.28 5.14 -8.01
CA PHE A 30 -12.06 6.24 -7.06
C PHE A 30 -10.73 6.98 -7.28
N PRO A 31 -9.56 6.31 -7.42
CA PRO A 31 -8.31 7.00 -7.69
C PRO A 31 -8.37 7.83 -8.96
N LYS A 32 -8.97 7.28 -10.02
CA LYS A 32 -9.12 7.99 -11.29
C LYS A 32 -9.97 9.23 -11.10
N LEU A 33 -11.10 9.14 -10.40
CA LEU A 33 -11.97 10.29 -10.13
C LEU A 33 -11.29 11.39 -9.29
N VAL A 34 -10.47 11.01 -8.31
CA VAL A 34 -9.70 11.98 -7.51
C VAL A 34 -8.59 12.63 -8.33
N LEU A 35 -7.94 11.89 -9.23
CA LEU A 35 -6.88 12.39 -10.10
C LEU A 35 -7.39 13.16 -11.32
N TYR A 36 -8.57 12.81 -11.86
CA TYR A 36 -9.26 13.52 -12.96
C TYR A 36 -9.81 14.87 -12.53
N ALA A 37 -10.01 15.08 -11.22
CA ALA A 37 -10.08 16.43 -10.69
C ALA A 37 -8.66 17.01 -10.79
N GLU A 38 -8.29 17.56 -11.96
CA GLU A 38 -6.97 18.08 -12.34
C GLU A 38 -6.44 19.25 -11.46
N ASN A 39 -6.99 19.44 -10.26
CA ASN A 39 -6.55 20.44 -9.30
C ASN A 39 -6.02 19.76 -8.03
N GLU A 40 -5.00 20.38 -7.41
CA GLU A 40 -4.50 20.01 -6.07
C GLU A 40 -5.62 19.90 -5.00
N GLU A 41 -6.81 20.45 -5.28
CA GLU A 41 -8.02 20.36 -4.47
C GLU A 41 -8.46 18.92 -4.16
N GLY A 42 -8.45 18.00 -5.14
CA GLY A 42 -8.92 16.62 -4.92
C GLY A 42 -8.07 15.87 -3.89
N SER A 43 -6.75 15.97 -4.06
CA SER A 43 -5.77 15.42 -3.10
C SER A 43 -5.79 16.15 -1.75
N SER A 44 -6.01 17.48 -1.75
CA SER A 44 -6.13 18.27 -0.52
C SER A 44 -7.34 17.88 0.32
N ILE A 45 -8.50 17.68 -0.33
CA ILE A 45 -9.71 17.16 0.32
C ILE A 45 -9.44 15.78 0.90
N LEU A 46 -8.81 14.88 0.15
CA LEU A 46 -8.48 13.54 0.61
C LEU A 46 -7.51 13.57 1.81
N LEU A 47 -6.48 14.41 1.79
CA LEU A 47 -5.56 14.61 2.91
C LEU A 47 -6.28 15.12 4.16
N LYS A 48 -7.21 16.07 3.99
CA LYS A 48 -8.05 16.58 5.07
C LYS A 48 -8.90 15.47 5.69
N LEU A 49 -9.57 14.66 4.85
CA LEU A 49 -10.39 13.53 5.29
C LEU A 49 -9.57 12.46 6.04
N ILE A 50 -8.36 12.14 5.56
CA ILE A 50 -7.44 11.23 6.25
C ILE A 50 -7.14 11.73 7.66
N LYS A 51 -6.86 13.02 7.80
CA LYS A 51 -6.50 13.66 9.06
C LYS A 51 -7.69 13.75 10.03
N GLU A 52 -8.88 14.04 9.51
CA GLU A 52 -10.06 14.34 10.33
C GLU A 52 -10.81 13.07 10.77
N SER A 53 -11.06 12.13 9.86
CA SER A 53 -12.02 11.05 10.13
C SER A 53 -11.59 9.65 9.70
N TYR A 54 -10.99 9.47 8.50
CA TYR A 54 -10.79 8.12 7.94
C TYR A 54 -9.94 7.21 8.82
N CYS A 55 -8.86 7.73 9.42
CA CYS A 55 -8.02 6.88 10.25
C CYS A 55 -8.81 6.28 11.41
N LYS A 56 -9.68 7.07 12.05
CA LYS A 56 -10.53 6.62 13.16
C LYS A 56 -11.59 5.65 12.67
N GLU A 57 -12.25 5.97 11.56
CA GLU A 57 -13.33 5.17 11.00
C GLU A 57 -12.85 3.81 10.48
N LEU A 58 -11.73 3.76 9.75
CA LEU A 58 -11.12 2.53 9.27
C LEU A 58 -10.58 1.67 10.42
N LEU A 59 -10.13 2.29 11.52
CA LEU A 59 -9.78 1.56 12.74
C LEU A 59 -10.99 0.88 13.41
N LEU A 60 -12.20 1.46 13.30
CA LEU A 60 -13.42 0.80 13.77
C LEU A 60 -13.76 -0.41 12.92
N LEU A 61 -13.64 -0.30 11.59
CA LEU A 61 -13.86 -1.42 10.68
C LEU A 61 -12.91 -2.61 10.93
N PHE A 62 -11.66 -2.35 11.34
CA PHE A 62 -10.77 -3.41 11.82
C PHE A 62 -11.35 -4.17 13.03
N LYS A 63 -12.04 -3.50 13.96
CA LYS A 63 -12.69 -4.17 15.11
C LYS A 63 -13.88 -5.02 14.68
N GLU A 64 -14.53 -4.65 13.58
CA GLU A 64 -15.65 -5.37 12.97
C GLU A 64 -15.20 -6.50 12.01
N LYS A 65 -13.91 -6.86 12.02
CA LYS A 65 -13.30 -7.89 11.16
C LYS A 65 -13.43 -7.60 9.65
N GLN A 66 -13.42 -6.32 9.28
CA GLN A 66 -13.48 -5.86 7.88
C GLN A 66 -12.09 -5.54 7.31
N ASP A 67 -11.05 -6.24 7.79
CA ASP A 67 -9.63 -5.98 7.50
C ASP A 67 -9.31 -5.92 6.01
N LEU A 68 -9.79 -6.90 5.23
CA LEU A 68 -9.54 -6.97 3.78
C LEU A 68 -10.09 -5.73 3.07
N TYR A 69 -11.30 -5.32 3.43
CA TYR A 69 -11.94 -4.14 2.87
C TYR A 69 -11.17 -2.87 3.26
N VAL A 70 -10.74 -2.74 4.51
CA VAL A 70 -9.90 -1.61 4.96
C VAL A 70 -8.59 -1.54 4.17
N LEU A 71 -7.94 -2.68 3.89
CA LEU A 71 -6.71 -2.71 3.10
C LEU A 71 -6.93 -2.35 1.62
N LYS A 72 -8.10 -2.68 1.05
CA LYS A 72 -8.49 -2.22 -0.29
C LYS A 72 -8.72 -0.71 -0.31
N VAL A 73 -9.42 -0.17 0.70
CA VAL A 73 -9.63 1.28 0.84
C VAL A 73 -8.28 1.98 0.99
N TRP A 74 -7.37 1.42 1.79
CA TRP A 74 -6.02 1.93 1.96
C TRP A 74 -5.29 2.08 0.61
N LYS A 75 -5.33 1.03 -0.22
CA LYS A 75 -4.72 1.02 -1.56
C LYS A 75 -5.31 2.14 -2.43
N ALA A 76 -6.63 2.29 -2.44
CA ALA A 76 -7.32 3.28 -3.26
C ALA A 76 -7.00 4.71 -2.82
N VAL A 77 -6.92 4.97 -1.52
CA VAL A 77 -6.53 6.27 -0.98
C VAL A 77 -5.09 6.62 -1.38
N VAL A 78 -4.15 5.67 -1.27
CA VAL A 78 -2.75 5.89 -1.71
C VAL A 78 -2.67 6.20 -3.20
N ASN A 79 -3.45 5.52 -4.03
CA ASN A 79 -3.52 5.82 -5.45
C ASN A 79 -4.13 7.20 -5.73
N GLY A 80 -5.23 7.54 -5.05
CA GLY A 80 -5.92 8.82 -5.22
C GLY A 80 -5.10 10.04 -4.75
N LEU A 81 -4.20 9.86 -3.78
CA LEU A 81 -3.30 10.93 -3.33
C LEU A 81 -2.23 11.30 -4.37
N GLY A 82 -1.88 10.39 -5.29
CA GLY A 82 -0.85 10.63 -6.30
C GLY A 82 0.42 11.28 -5.73
N LYS A 83 0.98 12.28 -6.43
CA LYS A 83 2.19 13.00 -6.00
C LYS A 83 2.01 13.83 -4.72
N ALA A 84 0.78 14.14 -4.30
CA ALA A 84 0.56 14.85 -3.04
C ALA A 84 1.05 14.02 -1.84
N LEU A 85 1.07 12.70 -1.96
CA LEU A 85 1.66 11.78 -0.99
C LEU A 85 3.12 12.09 -0.67
N HIS A 86 3.90 12.49 -1.69
CA HIS A 86 5.37 12.61 -1.58
C HIS A 86 5.80 13.67 -0.58
N ARG A 87 5.02 14.76 -0.49
CA ARG A 87 5.25 15.92 0.39
C ARG A 87 4.51 15.82 1.73
N ASN A 88 3.48 14.96 1.82
CA ASN A 88 2.57 14.91 2.97
C ASN A 88 2.70 13.63 3.82
N LEU A 89 3.84 12.93 3.74
CA LEU A 89 4.08 11.71 4.54
C LEU A 89 3.84 11.88 6.05
N PRO A 90 4.25 12.97 6.71
CA PRO A 90 3.96 13.17 8.13
C PRO A 90 2.45 13.16 8.42
N THR A 91 1.65 13.84 7.59
CA THR A 91 0.19 13.95 7.74
C THR A 91 -0.51 12.60 7.64
N ILE A 92 -0.01 11.71 6.78
CA ILE A 92 -0.59 10.38 6.57
C ILE A 92 0.03 9.29 7.47
N THR A 93 0.92 9.65 8.40
CA THR A 93 1.55 8.68 9.32
C THR A 93 0.53 7.80 10.05
N PRO A 94 -0.58 8.33 10.59
CA PRO A 94 -1.63 7.49 11.20
C PRO A 94 -2.25 6.50 10.22
N PHE A 95 -2.33 6.84 8.93
CA PHE A 95 -2.83 5.97 7.87
C PHE A 95 -1.90 4.77 7.64
N PHE A 96 -0.59 4.92 7.86
CA PHE A 96 0.35 3.79 7.80
C PHE A 96 0.19 2.81 8.96
N GLN A 97 -0.33 3.24 10.11
CA GLN A 97 -0.61 2.32 11.22
C GLN A 97 -1.71 1.30 10.86
N LEU A 98 -2.61 1.64 9.93
CA LEU A 98 -3.64 0.73 9.42
C LEU A 98 -3.01 -0.44 8.67
N ILE A 99 -2.09 -0.17 7.75
CA ILE A 99 -1.45 -1.24 6.97
C ILE A 99 -0.45 -2.05 7.81
N GLU A 100 0.17 -1.45 8.83
CA GLU A 100 0.98 -2.20 9.82
C GLU A 100 0.17 -3.26 10.56
N LYS A 101 -1.13 -3.02 10.83
CA LYS A 101 -2.02 -4.06 11.38
C LYS A 101 -2.22 -5.20 10.40
N GLY A 102 -2.37 -4.90 9.10
CA GLY A 102 -2.45 -5.90 8.05
C GLY A 102 -1.22 -6.80 7.99
N PHE A 103 -0.02 -6.22 8.01
CA PHE A 103 1.24 -7.00 8.03
C PHE A 103 1.36 -7.90 9.26
N LYS A 104 0.85 -7.47 10.42
CA LYS A 104 0.91 -8.21 11.70
C LYS A 104 -0.29 -9.15 11.92
N SER A 105 -1.24 -9.21 10.99
CA SER A 105 -2.41 -10.07 11.12
C SER A 105 -1.99 -11.55 11.20
N GLN A 106 -2.71 -12.35 11.97
CA GLN A 106 -2.51 -13.81 11.99
C GLN A 106 -3.09 -14.48 10.74
N ASP A 107 -4.07 -13.85 10.11
CA ASP A 107 -4.64 -14.32 8.84
C ASP A 107 -3.66 -14.04 7.68
N ASP A 108 -3.42 -15.07 6.87
CA ASP A 108 -2.47 -15.00 5.76
C ASP A 108 -3.03 -14.23 4.56
N GLU A 109 -4.33 -14.29 4.28
CA GLU A 109 -4.97 -13.51 3.22
C GLU A 109 -4.97 -12.02 3.56
N ILE A 110 -5.18 -11.66 4.83
CA ILE A 110 -5.06 -10.26 5.28
C ILE A 110 -3.61 -9.77 5.13
N CYS A 111 -2.63 -10.56 5.56
CA CYS A 111 -1.21 -10.20 5.46
C CYS A 111 -0.77 -10.05 4.00
N LYS A 112 -1.12 -11.01 3.13
CA LYS A 112 -0.91 -10.95 1.68
C LYS A 112 -1.54 -9.71 1.07
N THR A 113 -2.80 -9.41 1.42
CA THR A 113 -3.50 -8.22 0.91
C THR A 113 -2.79 -6.94 1.33
N ALA A 114 -2.21 -6.89 2.53
CA ALA A 114 -1.41 -5.74 2.96
C ALA A 114 -0.16 -5.56 2.08
N PHE A 115 0.53 -6.63 1.68
CA PHE A 115 1.64 -6.55 0.72
C PHE A 115 1.17 -6.08 -0.66
N ILE A 116 0.06 -6.62 -1.17
CA ILE A 116 -0.53 -6.18 -2.45
C ILE A 116 -0.88 -4.68 -2.40
N SER A 117 -1.46 -4.21 -1.29
CA SER A 117 -1.72 -2.79 -1.09
C SER A 117 -0.43 -1.97 -1.03
N TRP A 118 0.62 -2.47 -0.36
CA TRP A 118 1.92 -1.79 -0.31
C TRP A 118 2.58 -1.59 -1.68
N LYS A 119 2.32 -2.48 -2.66
CA LYS A 119 2.75 -2.24 -4.07
C LYS A 119 2.24 -0.91 -4.62
N SER A 120 1.05 -0.46 -4.21
CA SER A 120 0.50 0.82 -4.67
C SER A 120 1.26 2.03 -4.13
N LEU A 121 1.79 1.94 -2.91
CA LEU A 121 2.69 2.95 -2.35
C LEU A 121 4.02 2.98 -3.10
N ILE A 122 4.60 1.82 -3.40
CA ILE A 122 5.82 1.72 -4.22
C ILE A 122 5.59 2.38 -5.58
N SER A 123 4.50 2.02 -6.27
CA SER A 123 4.15 2.62 -7.56
C SER A 123 3.92 4.12 -7.46
N ASN A 124 3.30 4.60 -6.37
CA ASN A 124 3.11 6.03 -6.14
C ASN A 124 4.45 6.76 -5.99
N PHE A 125 5.38 6.22 -5.19
CA PHE A 125 6.72 6.82 -5.06
C PHE A 125 7.51 6.74 -6.37
N ALA A 126 7.31 5.70 -7.16
CA ALA A 126 7.91 5.54 -8.49
C ALA A 126 7.37 6.53 -9.55
N MET A 127 6.33 7.32 -9.25
CA MET A 127 5.88 8.41 -10.13
C MET A 127 6.90 9.56 -10.23
N ASP A 128 7.89 9.59 -9.35
CA ASP A 128 9.02 10.52 -9.35
C ASP A 128 10.28 9.76 -8.90
N ASP A 129 11.21 9.53 -9.84
CA ASP A 129 12.44 8.79 -9.57
C ASP A 129 13.24 9.37 -8.40
N ALA A 130 13.26 10.70 -8.23
CA ALA A 130 13.98 11.33 -7.12
C ALA A 130 13.33 10.98 -5.76
N VAL A 131 12.01 10.78 -5.73
CA VAL A 131 11.28 10.42 -4.51
C VAL A 131 11.56 8.98 -4.11
N LEU A 132 11.51 8.03 -5.05
CA LEU A 132 11.80 6.62 -4.74
C LEU A 132 13.28 6.41 -4.40
N ASN A 133 14.18 7.14 -5.08
CA ASN A 133 15.62 7.03 -4.84
C ASN A 133 16.12 7.81 -3.62
N ASP A 134 15.29 8.64 -2.98
CA ASP A 134 15.66 9.23 -1.70
C ASP A 134 15.88 8.13 -0.65
N SER A 135 17.05 8.15 0.00
CA SER A 135 17.45 7.09 0.94
C SER A 135 16.49 6.94 2.12
N LYS A 136 15.83 8.02 2.58
CA LYS A 136 14.86 7.93 3.69
C LYS A 136 13.56 7.29 3.20
N LYS A 137 13.07 7.68 2.02
CA LYS A 137 11.87 7.09 1.40
C LYS A 137 12.07 5.62 1.04
N LEU A 138 13.22 5.27 0.47
CA LEU A 138 13.53 3.87 0.14
C LEU A 138 13.56 3.00 1.40
N ARG A 139 14.24 3.43 2.47
CA ARG A 139 14.24 2.72 3.76
C ARG A 139 12.85 2.59 4.36
N PHE A 140 12.01 3.61 4.21
CA PHE A 140 10.62 3.55 4.63
C PHE A 140 9.85 2.47 3.86
N VAL A 141 9.98 2.44 2.53
CA VAL A 141 9.35 1.43 1.66
C VAL A 141 9.85 0.01 1.96
N LEU A 142 11.11 -0.13 2.38
CA LEU A 142 11.73 -1.43 2.72
C LEU A 142 11.31 -1.96 4.11
N LYS A 143 10.72 -1.13 4.96
CA LYS A 143 10.37 -1.48 6.35
C LYS A 143 9.55 -2.78 6.50
N PRO A 144 8.48 -3.05 5.72
CA PRO A 144 7.70 -4.27 5.92
C PRO A 144 8.45 -5.55 5.54
N PHE A 145 9.36 -5.50 4.56
CA PHE A 145 10.17 -6.66 4.18
C PHE A 145 11.20 -7.03 5.26
N ARG A 146 11.75 -6.03 5.95
CA ARG A 146 12.75 -6.23 7.01
C ARG A 146 12.16 -6.68 8.35
N ASN A 147 10.85 -6.49 8.56
CA ASN A 147 10.16 -6.76 9.82
C ASN A 147 9.12 -7.88 9.68
N LEU A 148 9.40 -8.88 8.83
CA LEU A 148 8.56 -10.06 8.70
C LEU A 148 8.67 -10.92 9.95
N SER A 149 7.55 -11.15 10.61
CA SER A 149 7.46 -12.00 11.81
C SER A 149 6.93 -13.41 11.50
N LYS A 150 6.30 -13.61 10.35
CA LYS A 150 5.69 -14.88 9.94
C LYS A 150 5.99 -15.22 8.49
N PHE A 151 6.05 -16.52 8.22
CA PHE A 151 6.28 -17.06 6.88
C PHE A 151 5.30 -18.19 6.61
N SER A 152 4.55 -18.04 5.53
CA SER A 152 3.81 -19.11 4.86
C SER A 152 4.10 -19.02 3.37
N GLU A 153 3.70 -20.03 2.60
CA GLU A 153 3.87 -20.01 1.14
C GLU A 153 3.23 -18.77 0.52
N LEU A 154 1.99 -18.48 0.92
CA LEU A 154 1.20 -17.35 0.45
C LEU A 154 1.85 -16.01 0.77
N ILE A 155 2.32 -15.84 2.00
CA ILE A 155 3.00 -14.60 2.44
C ILE A 155 4.33 -14.45 1.72
N SER A 156 5.11 -15.53 1.61
CA SER A 156 6.42 -15.48 0.98
C SER A 156 6.30 -15.10 -0.49
N PHE A 157 5.31 -15.65 -1.20
CA PHE A 157 4.99 -15.24 -2.57
C PHE A 157 4.64 -13.75 -2.65
N ALA A 158 3.73 -13.26 -1.80
CA ALA A 158 3.32 -11.85 -1.80
C ALA A 158 4.47 -10.88 -1.47
N VAL A 159 5.34 -11.26 -0.53
CA VAL A 159 6.57 -10.53 -0.20
C VAL A 159 7.50 -10.49 -1.40
N CYS A 160 7.82 -11.63 -2.00
CA CYS A 160 8.68 -11.72 -3.18
C CYS A 160 8.16 -10.86 -4.33
N GLU A 161 6.87 -10.98 -4.65
CA GLU A 161 6.25 -10.24 -5.74
C GLU A 161 6.29 -8.72 -5.48
N THR A 162 6.03 -8.31 -4.23
CA THR A 162 6.02 -6.89 -3.86
C THR A 162 7.44 -6.29 -3.80
N TRP A 163 8.42 -7.07 -3.34
CA TRP A 163 9.82 -6.65 -3.28
C TRP A 163 10.46 -6.63 -4.68
N TRP A 164 10.13 -7.60 -5.53
CA TRP A 164 10.51 -7.58 -6.94
C TRP A 164 9.94 -6.37 -7.67
N HIS A 165 8.68 -6.01 -7.38
CA HIS A 165 8.07 -4.79 -7.91
C HIS A 165 8.85 -3.53 -7.51
N LEU A 166 9.36 -3.45 -6.26
CA LEU A 166 10.25 -2.36 -5.84
C LEU A 166 11.56 -2.36 -6.63
N ALA A 167 12.21 -3.51 -6.77
CA ALA A 167 13.45 -3.63 -7.53
C ALA A 167 13.27 -3.16 -8.98
N TRP A 168 12.19 -3.59 -9.63
CA TRP A 168 11.83 -3.14 -10.97
C TRP A 168 11.56 -1.63 -11.03
N SER A 169 10.86 -1.09 -10.03
CA SER A 169 10.52 0.34 -9.96
C SER A 169 11.75 1.25 -9.80
N LEU A 170 12.87 0.74 -9.27
CA LEU A 170 14.14 1.50 -9.20
C LEU A 170 14.86 1.60 -10.55
N SER A 171 14.49 0.76 -11.51
CA SER A 171 15.01 0.71 -12.89
C SER A 171 16.54 0.88 -12.96
N HIS A 172 17.02 1.97 -13.56
CA HIS A 172 18.43 2.29 -13.78
C HIS A 172 19.22 2.52 -12.48
N ASN A 173 18.55 2.84 -11.37
CA ASN A 173 19.20 3.03 -10.07
C ASN A 173 19.33 1.74 -9.26
N LEU A 174 18.81 0.62 -9.76
CA LEU A 174 18.87 -0.65 -9.04
C LEU A 174 20.31 -1.09 -8.76
N SER A 175 21.21 -0.86 -9.71
CA SER A 175 22.64 -1.21 -9.57
C SER A 175 23.30 -0.48 -8.41
N SER A 176 22.97 0.80 -8.17
CA SER A 176 23.52 1.57 -7.04
C SER A 176 22.86 1.23 -5.70
N ARG A 177 21.71 0.55 -5.73
CA ARG A 177 20.94 0.09 -4.57
C ARG A 177 20.98 -1.43 -4.39
N PHE A 178 21.88 -2.13 -5.09
CA PHE A 178 21.90 -3.58 -5.17
C PHE A 178 21.94 -4.23 -3.77
N ASP A 179 22.88 -3.82 -2.93
CA ASP A 179 23.05 -4.36 -1.58
C ASP A 179 21.88 -4.01 -0.65
N GLU A 180 21.21 -2.88 -0.88
CA GLU A 180 20.10 -2.42 -0.04
C GLU A 180 18.78 -3.12 -0.39
N VAL A 181 18.62 -3.54 -1.65
CA VAL A 181 17.34 -4.00 -2.22
C VAL A 181 17.40 -5.41 -2.80
N LEU A 182 18.34 -5.70 -3.72
CA LEU A 182 18.41 -6.99 -4.42
C LEU A 182 19.09 -8.07 -3.58
N MET A 183 20.20 -7.76 -2.91
CA MET A 183 20.89 -8.77 -2.09
C MET A 183 19.95 -9.37 -1.02
N PRO A 184 19.20 -8.57 -0.23
CA PRO A 184 18.29 -9.13 0.76
C PRO A 184 17.10 -9.87 0.14
N LEU A 185 16.67 -9.49 -1.06
CA LEU A 185 15.65 -10.24 -1.81
C LEU A 185 16.16 -11.61 -2.26
N LEU A 186 17.40 -11.69 -2.76
CA LEU A 186 18.04 -12.95 -3.13
C LEU A 186 18.25 -13.84 -1.90
N GLU A 187 18.65 -13.26 -0.77
CA GLU A 187 18.75 -13.98 0.50
C GLU A 187 17.38 -14.47 1.00
N PHE A 188 16.32 -13.67 0.81
CA PHE A 188 14.97 -14.06 1.17
C PHE A 188 14.44 -15.22 0.31
N THR A 189 14.77 -15.23 -0.98
CA THR A 189 14.27 -16.20 -1.97
C THR A 189 15.08 -17.49 -2.01
N PHE A 190 16.41 -17.37 -1.98
CA PHE A 190 17.34 -18.49 -2.20
C PHE A 190 18.27 -18.77 -1.01
N GLY A 191 18.30 -17.87 -0.02
CA GLY A 191 19.19 -18.01 1.13
C GLY A 191 18.88 -19.25 1.95
N LYS A 192 19.92 -19.86 2.52
CA LYS A 192 19.83 -21.08 3.35
C LYS A 192 19.15 -20.86 4.71
N ASN A 193 18.49 -19.73 4.92
CA ASN A 193 18.00 -19.30 6.23
C ASN A 193 16.76 -20.12 6.61
N THR A 194 16.91 -20.98 7.62
CA THR A 194 15.97 -22.04 8.00
C THR A 194 14.61 -21.55 8.55
N LYS A 195 14.43 -20.24 8.75
CA LYS A 195 13.19 -19.62 9.23
C LYS A 195 12.25 -19.13 8.11
N SER A 196 12.77 -18.93 6.90
CA SER A 196 12.03 -18.43 5.73
C SER A 196 12.26 -19.38 4.57
N LYS A 197 11.65 -20.57 4.64
CA LYS A 197 11.68 -21.51 3.51
C LYS A 197 10.67 -21.06 2.45
N CYS A 198 11.01 -20.03 1.68
CA CYS A 198 10.34 -19.75 0.41
C CYS A 198 10.83 -20.77 -0.64
N PHE A 199 10.51 -22.06 -0.48
CA PHE A 199 10.69 -23.05 -1.56
C PHE A 199 9.55 -22.94 -2.57
N VAL A 200 9.34 -21.74 -3.11
CA VAL A 200 8.51 -21.55 -4.28
C VAL A 200 9.29 -20.61 -5.18
N ILE A 201 9.81 -21.18 -6.24
CA ILE A 201 10.10 -20.64 -7.57
C ILE A 201 11.28 -21.49 -8.06
N LEU A 202 10.95 -22.66 -8.62
CA LEU A 202 11.66 -23.34 -9.70
C LEU A 202 10.87 -24.64 -10.02
N LYS A 203 9.57 -24.51 -10.28
CA LYS A 203 8.91 -25.38 -11.26
C LYS A 203 8.70 -24.51 -12.50
N LEU A 204 9.78 -24.29 -13.22
CA LEU A 204 9.72 -23.86 -14.61
C LEU A 204 9.14 -25.05 -15.37
N HIS A 205 7.90 -24.92 -15.85
CA HIS A 205 7.36 -25.71 -16.94
C HIS A 205 7.50 -24.90 -18.22
#